data_AF-A0A7G7BPL9-F1
#
_entry.id   AF-A0A7G7BPL9-F1
#
_cell.length_a   1.000
_cell.length_b   1.000
_cell.length_c   1.000
_cell.angle_alpha   90.00
_cell.angle_beta   90.00
_cell.angle_gamma   90.00
#
_symmetry.space_group_name_H-M   'P 1'
#
loop_
_entity.id
_entity.type
_entity.pdbx_description
1 polymer ?
#
loop_
_entity_poly.entity_id
_entity_poly.type
_entity_poly.pdbx_seq_one_letter_code
_entity_poly.pdbx_strand_id
1 'polypeptide(L)'
;MSVIDKSTSRDAALQEAFSAEVDALYAQSACGEANAALQCALELRSFLAVAEEHLERVHNIAEADCQMGELSSDDLHRHDQWIEAAEANCDLYGSALDELLLTMPPPSHPNVPRAGPRPKVTATAPPAPPGPRAGAVQARRP
;
A
#
# COMPACT_ATOMS: atom_id res chain seq x y z
N MET A 1 -21.07 -3.72 -1.34
CA MET A 1 -20.20 -4.85 -1.73
C MET A 1 -18.82 -4.58 -1.19
N SER A 2 -18.16 -5.57 -0.59
CA SER A 2 -16.79 -5.44 -0.08
C SER A 2 -15.80 -5.70 -1.21
N VAL A 3 -14.66 -4.98 -1.23
CA VAL A 3 -13.54 -5.27 -2.14
C VAL A 3 -12.78 -6.55 -1.76
N ILE A 4 -12.98 -7.02 -0.52
CA ILE A 4 -12.37 -8.24 0.01
C ILE A 4 -12.92 -9.47 -0.74
N ASP A 5 -14.23 -9.49 -1.01
CA ASP A 5 -14.93 -10.63 -1.62
C ASP A 5 -14.76 -10.71 -3.14
N LYS A 6 -14.03 -9.77 -3.74
CA LYS A 6 -13.83 -9.71 -5.20
C LYS A 6 -12.50 -10.32 -5.57
N SER A 7 -12.47 -11.09 -6.65
CA SER A 7 -11.24 -11.52 -7.30
C SER A 7 -10.62 -10.39 -8.10
N THR A 8 -9.30 -10.36 -8.20
CA THR A 8 -8.57 -9.47 -9.11
C THR A 8 -7.62 -10.23 -10.01
N SER A 9 -7.24 -9.64 -11.15
CA SER A 9 -6.25 -10.23 -12.07
C SER A 9 -4.85 -10.43 -11.44
N ARG A 10 -4.59 -9.83 -10.27
CA ARG A 10 -3.29 -9.90 -9.56
C ARG A 10 -3.32 -10.69 -8.26
N ASP A 11 -4.44 -11.34 -7.92
CA ASP A 11 -4.54 -12.15 -6.69
C ASP A 11 -3.50 -13.26 -6.62
N ALA A 12 -3.25 -13.95 -7.75
CA ALA A 12 -2.25 -15.03 -7.79
C ALA A 12 -0.83 -14.53 -7.52
N ALA A 13 -0.43 -13.39 -8.11
CA ALA A 13 0.88 -12.79 -7.90
C ALA A 13 1.04 -12.32 -6.44
N LEU A 14 -0.01 -11.76 -5.85
CA LEU A 14 -0.03 -11.35 -4.45
C LEU A 14 0.10 -12.56 -3.50
N GLN A 15 -0.67 -13.63 -3.75
CA GLN A 15 -0.60 -14.87 -2.98
C GLN A 15 0.79 -15.50 -3.04
N GLU A 16 1.43 -15.51 -4.22
CA GLU A 16 2.79 -16.01 -4.39
C GLU A 16 3.80 -15.20 -3.56
N ALA A 17 3.75 -13.86 -3.65
CA ALA A 17 4.69 -12.98 -2.98
C ALA A 17 4.62 -13.07 -1.44
N PHE A 18 3.42 -13.23 -0.88
CA PHE A 18 3.22 -13.33 0.57
C PHE A 18 3.03 -14.77 1.08
N SER A 19 2.99 -15.76 0.18
CA SER A 19 2.80 -17.17 0.51
C SER A 19 1.55 -17.46 1.37
N ALA A 20 0.45 -16.74 1.10
CA ALA A 20 -0.82 -16.90 1.80
C ALA A 20 -1.99 -16.49 0.92
N GLU A 21 -3.17 -17.05 1.18
CA GLU A 21 -4.42 -16.70 0.51
C GLU A 21 -4.82 -15.24 0.80
N VAL A 22 -5.47 -14.58 -0.17
CA VAL A 22 -5.92 -13.18 -0.05
C VAL A 22 -6.77 -12.96 1.22
N ASP A 23 -7.69 -13.86 1.53
CA ASP A 23 -8.53 -13.76 2.73
C ASP A 23 -7.68 -13.78 4.02
N ALA A 24 -6.63 -14.61 4.05
CA ALA A 24 -5.71 -14.69 5.17
C ALA A 24 -4.85 -13.41 5.29
N LEU A 25 -4.47 -12.80 4.16
CA LEU A 25 -3.75 -11.53 4.13
C LEU A 25 -4.60 -10.38 4.69
N TYR A 26 -5.87 -10.28 4.30
CA TYR A 26 -6.80 -9.29 4.88
C TYR A 26 -7.05 -9.55 6.37
N ALA A 27 -7.18 -10.82 6.79
CA ALA A 27 -7.30 -11.15 8.21
C ALA A 27 -6.05 -10.73 9.00
N GLN A 28 -4.85 -10.95 8.46
CA GLN A 28 -3.60 -10.52 9.07
C GLN A 28 -3.52 -8.98 9.21
N SER A 29 -3.94 -8.24 8.19
CA SER A 29 -4.05 -6.77 8.24
C SER A 29 -5.06 -6.31 9.30
N ALA A 30 -6.24 -6.93 9.36
CA ALA A 30 -7.26 -6.62 10.35
C ALA A 30 -6.81 -6.89 11.79
N CYS A 31 -5.94 -7.87 12.01
CA CYS A 31 -5.32 -8.17 13.30
C CYS A 31 -4.16 -7.20 13.67
N GLY A 32 -3.80 -6.27 12.78
CA GLY A 32 -2.68 -5.34 13.00
C GLY A 32 -1.30 -5.99 12.87
N GLU A 33 -1.23 -7.17 12.24
CA GLU A 33 0.01 -7.94 12.04
C GLU A 33 0.65 -7.68 10.67
N ALA A 34 0.01 -6.86 9.82
CA ALA A 34 0.54 -6.50 8.52
C ALA A 34 1.76 -5.57 8.62
N ASN A 35 2.81 -5.93 7.90
CA ASN A 35 3.92 -5.00 7.65
C ASN A 35 3.50 -3.95 6.60
N ALA A 36 4.31 -2.88 6.46
CA ALA A 36 3.99 -1.77 5.55
C ALA A 36 3.84 -2.20 4.08
N ALA A 37 4.59 -3.22 3.64
CA ALA A 37 4.49 -3.72 2.27
C ALA A 37 3.18 -4.49 2.04
N LEU A 38 2.76 -5.32 2.99
CA LEU A 38 1.46 -6.01 2.95
C LEU A 38 0.31 -5.01 2.96
N GLN A 39 0.39 -3.99 3.82
CA GLN A 39 -0.64 -2.95 3.88
C GLN A 39 -0.77 -2.22 2.54
N CYS A 40 0.36 -1.80 1.95
CA CYS A 40 0.37 -1.13 0.65
C CYS A 40 -0.14 -2.04 -0.48
N ALA A 41 0.23 -3.32 -0.46
CA ALA A 41 -0.23 -4.28 -1.46
C ALA A 41 -1.75 -4.51 -1.39
N LEU A 42 -2.33 -4.63 -0.19
CA LEU A 42 -3.77 -4.76 0.00
C LEU A 42 -4.54 -3.49 -0.39
N GLU A 43 -3.94 -2.30 -0.20
CA GLU A 43 -4.51 -1.03 -0.68
C GLU A 43 -4.53 -0.97 -2.21
N LEU A 44 -3.42 -1.26 -2.88
CA LEU A 44 -3.33 -1.30 -4.34
C LEU A 44 -4.28 -2.34 -4.95
N ARG A 45 -4.34 -3.54 -4.36
CA ARG A 45 -5.31 -4.58 -4.74
C ARG A 45 -6.75 -4.08 -4.61
N SER A 46 -7.08 -3.37 -3.53
CA SER A 46 -8.42 -2.84 -3.31
C SER A 46 -8.81 -1.80 -4.36
N PHE A 47 -7.86 -0.96 -4.80
CA PHE A 47 -8.09 -0.02 -5.90
C PHE A 47 -8.24 -0.74 -7.25
N LEU A 48 -7.41 -1.76 -7.52
CA LEU A 48 -7.53 -2.59 -8.71
C LEU A 48 -8.90 -3.28 -8.79
N ALA A 49 -9.40 -3.84 -7.70
CA ALA A 49 -10.72 -4.48 -7.64
C ALA A 49 -11.88 -3.53 -7.97
N VAL A 50 -11.72 -2.24 -7.68
CA VAL A 50 -12.70 -1.19 -8.05
C VAL A 50 -12.53 -0.79 -9.51
N ALA A 51 -11.29 -0.68 -9.99
CA ALA A 51 -10.99 -0.35 -11.39
C ALA A 51 -11.51 -1.43 -12.36
N GLU A 52 -11.29 -2.70 -12.05
CA GLU A 52 -11.76 -3.83 -12.87
C GLU A 52 -13.29 -3.92 -12.90
N GLU A 53 -13.97 -3.70 -11.76
CA GLU A 53 -15.44 -3.58 -11.75
C GLU A 53 -15.90 -2.39 -12.61
N HIS A 54 -15.19 -1.27 -12.56
CA HIS A 54 -15.54 -0.11 -13.35
C HIS A 54 -15.40 -0.39 -14.85
N LEU A 55 -14.32 -1.06 -15.27
CA LEU A 55 -14.12 -1.50 -16.64
C LEU A 55 -15.25 -2.43 -17.12
N GLU A 56 -15.60 -3.44 -16.33
CA GLU A 56 -16.74 -4.33 -16.63
C GLU A 56 -18.04 -3.53 -16.79
N ARG A 57 -18.29 -2.57 -15.90
CA ARG A 57 -19.48 -1.70 -15.98
C ARG A 57 -19.48 -0.83 -17.25
N VAL A 58 -18.33 -0.28 -17.64
CA VAL A 58 -18.20 0.54 -18.86
C VAL A 58 -18.46 -0.32 -20.10
N HIS A 59 -17.91 -1.54 -20.15
CA HIS A 59 -18.21 -2.48 -21.23
C HIS A 59 -19.71 -2.82 -21.30
N ASN A 60 -20.34 -3.11 -20.16
CA ASN A 60 -21.77 -3.41 -20.11
C ASN A 60 -22.65 -2.25 -20.59
N ILE A 61 -22.28 -1.00 -20.28
CA ILE A 61 -22.98 0.19 -20.77
C ILE A 61 -22.79 0.32 -22.28
N ALA A 62 -21.55 0.21 -22.77
CA ALA A 62 -21.24 0.33 -24.18
C ALA A 62 -21.95 -0.75 -25.01
N GLU A 63 -21.98 -2.00 -24.53
CA GLU A 63 -22.70 -3.10 -25.16
C GLU A 63 -24.22 -2.86 -25.17
N ALA A 64 -24.81 -2.45 -24.05
CA ALA A 64 -26.24 -2.16 -23.96
C ALA A 64 -26.65 -1.05 -24.94
N ASP A 65 -25.85 0.00 -25.06
CA ASP A 65 -26.10 1.09 -26.01
C ASP A 65 -25.98 0.64 -27.47
N CYS A 66 -25.00 -0.24 -27.79
CA CYS A 66 -24.89 -0.84 -29.12
C CYS A 66 -26.08 -1.74 -29.48
N GLN A 67 -26.68 -2.39 -28.49
CA GLN A 67 -27.87 -3.25 -28.68
C GLN A 67 -29.17 -2.45 -28.90
N MET A 68 -29.23 -1.19 -28.45
CA MET A 68 -30.45 -0.36 -28.54
C MET A 68 -30.68 0.32 -29.91
N GLY A 69 -29.72 0.28 -30.83
CA GLY A 69 -29.89 0.81 -32.19
C GLY A 69 -28.59 1.27 -32.86
N GLU A 70 -28.71 2.01 -33.97
CA GLU A 70 -27.56 2.64 -34.61
C GLU A 70 -27.03 3.79 -33.74
N LEU A 71 -25.81 3.61 -33.22
CA LEU A 71 -25.05 4.66 -32.56
C LEU A 71 -24.41 5.60 -33.59
N SER A 72 -24.33 6.88 -33.26
CA SER A 72 -23.57 7.83 -34.07
C SER A 72 -22.07 7.53 -33.98
N SER A 73 -21.29 8.00 -34.96
CA SER A 73 -19.82 7.91 -34.90
C SER A 73 -19.25 8.57 -33.65
N ASP A 74 -19.87 9.65 -33.16
CA ASP A 74 -19.42 10.37 -31.97
C ASP A 74 -19.69 9.57 -30.68
N ASP A 75 -20.79 8.82 -30.63
CA ASP A 75 -21.12 7.96 -29.49
C ASP A 75 -20.17 6.76 -29.41
N LEU A 76 -19.88 6.12 -30.55
CA LEU A 76 -18.87 5.06 -30.62
C LEU A 76 -17.51 5.56 -30.16
N HIS A 77 -17.07 6.72 -30.66
CA HIS A 77 -15.80 7.31 -30.24
C HIS A 77 -15.76 7.68 -28.74
N ARG A 78 -16.91 8.05 -28.15
CA ARG A 78 -17.01 8.30 -26.71
C ARG A 78 -16.87 7.01 -25.92
N HIS A 79 -17.51 5.92 -26.35
CA HIS A 79 -17.37 4.61 -25.70
C HIS A 79 -15.93 4.12 -25.73
N ASP A 80 -15.26 4.22 -26.88
CA ASP A 80 -13.85 3.84 -27.00
C ASP A 80 -12.98 4.60 -25.99
N GLN A 81 -13.16 5.92 -25.86
CA GLN A 81 -12.42 6.72 -24.88
C GLN A 81 -12.71 6.33 -23.42
N TRP A 82 -13.95 5.96 -23.11
CA TRP A 82 -14.30 5.53 -21.75
C TRP A 82 -13.71 4.16 -21.41
N ILE A 83 -13.74 3.22 -22.37
CA ILE A 83 -13.11 1.91 -22.22
C ILE A 83 -11.60 2.10 -22.05
N GLU A 84 -10.95 2.85 -22.93
CA GLU A 84 -9.51 3.14 -22.86
C GLU A 84 -9.12 3.76 -21.50
N ALA A 85 -9.90 4.72 -21.00
CA ALA A 85 -9.64 5.33 -19.69
C ALA A 85 -9.82 4.34 -18.52
N ALA A 86 -10.78 3.41 -18.62
CA ALA A 86 -11.00 2.39 -17.61
C ALA A 86 -9.89 1.32 -17.63
N GLU A 87 -9.44 0.91 -18.82
CA GLU A 87 -8.28 0.02 -19.00
C GLU A 87 -7.01 0.65 -18.43
N ALA A 88 -6.74 1.93 -18.75
CA ALA A 88 -5.59 2.66 -18.23
C ALA A 88 -5.57 2.71 -16.69
N ASN A 89 -6.73 2.80 -16.04
CA ASN A 89 -6.82 2.72 -14.58
C ASN A 89 -6.48 1.32 -14.05
N CYS A 90 -6.94 0.26 -14.72
CA CYS A 90 -6.59 -1.12 -14.36
C CYS A 90 -5.08 -1.32 -14.50
N ASP A 91 -4.49 -0.87 -15.61
CA ASP A 91 -3.05 -0.96 -15.88
C ASP A 91 -2.23 -0.20 -14.84
N LEU A 92 -2.68 0.99 -14.42
CA LEU A 92 -2.00 1.80 -13.41
C LEU A 92 -1.87 1.05 -12.07
N TYR A 93 -2.98 0.52 -11.54
CA TYR A 93 -2.95 -0.19 -10.27
C TYR A 93 -2.29 -1.56 -10.38
N GLY A 94 -2.50 -2.26 -11.49
CA GLY A 94 -1.82 -3.53 -11.77
C GLY A 94 -0.30 -3.37 -11.83
N SER A 95 0.18 -2.36 -12.55
CA SER A 95 1.62 -2.09 -12.67
C SER A 95 2.24 -1.62 -11.36
N ALA A 96 1.54 -0.76 -10.60
CA ALA A 96 2.02 -0.31 -9.29
C ALA A 96 2.12 -1.48 -8.29
N LEU A 97 1.17 -2.42 -8.34
CA LEU A 97 1.22 -3.63 -7.53
C LEU A 97 2.39 -4.52 -7.97
N ASP A 98 2.56 -4.75 -9.26
CA ASP A 98 3.68 -5.55 -9.79
C ASP A 98 5.04 -4.95 -9.39
N GLU A 99 5.21 -3.63 -9.50
CA GLU A 99 6.43 -2.93 -9.09
C GLU A 99 6.70 -3.07 -7.58
N LEU A 100 5.66 -2.95 -6.75
CA LEU A 100 5.77 -3.16 -5.31
C LEU A 100 6.24 -4.60 -5.00
N LEU A 101 5.62 -5.61 -5.61
CA LEU A 101 5.97 -7.00 -5.38
C LEU A 101 7.40 -7.33 -5.86
N LEU A 102 7.84 -6.75 -6.97
CA LEU A 102 9.19 -6.92 -7.50
C LEU A 102 10.28 -6.28 -6.63
N THR A 103 9.95 -5.19 -5.93
CA THR A 103 10.91 -4.44 -5.09
C THR A 103 10.98 -4.96 -3.65
N MET A 104 10.06 -5.83 -3.26
CA MET A 104 10.10 -6.46 -1.95
C MET A 104 11.28 -7.45 -1.84
N PRO A 105 12.00 -7.50 -0.71
CA PRO A 105 12.97 -8.56 -0.48
C PRO A 105 12.24 -9.91 -0.51
N PRO A 106 12.82 -10.94 -1.15
CA PRO A 106 12.19 -12.26 -1.21
C PRO A 106 11.88 -12.73 0.22
N PRO A 107 10.73 -13.40 0.43
CA PRO A 107 10.33 -13.87 1.75
C PRO A 107 11.46 -14.74 2.31
N SER A 108 12.17 -14.19 3.29
CA SER A 108 13.19 -14.95 3.99
C SER A 108 12.48 -16.13 4.65
N HIS A 109 12.85 -17.34 4.24
CA HIS A 109 12.28 -18.58 4.78
C HIS A 109 12.11 -18.46 6.31
N PRO A 110 10.96 -18.88 6.87
CA PRO A 110 10.68 -18.77 8.29
C PRO A 110 11.45 -19.86 9.05
N ASN A 111 12.78 -19.81 9.06
CA ASN A 111 13.59 -20.64 9.96
C ASN A 111 15.05 -20.21 10.14
N VAL A 112 15.29 -18.92 10.34
CA VAL A 112 16.54 -18.51 11.02
C VAL A 112 16.18 -17.74 12.28
N PRO A 113 16.27 -18.37 13.46
CA PRO A 113 16.31 -17.63 14.70
C PRO A 113 17.46 -16.62 14.59
N ARG A 114 17.14 -15.33 14.52
CA ARG A 114 18.13 -14.26 14.62
C ARG A 114 18.60 -14.17 16.08
N ALA A 115 19.31 -15.21 16.52
CA ALA A 115 20.04 -15.23 17.78
C ALA A 115 21.39 -14.55 17.56
N GLY A 116 21.36 -13.21 17.51
CA GLY A 116 22.55 -12.39 17.61
C GLY A 116 22.36 -11.42 18.78
N PRO A 117 23.26 -11.38 19.78
CA PRO A 117 23.18 -10.38 20.84
C PRO A 117 23.18 -8.99 20.20
N ARG A 118 22.13 -8.19 20.46
CA ARG A 118 22.13 -6.77 20.09
C ARG A 118 23.22 -6.08 20.93
N PRO A 119 24.21 -5.38 20.33
CA PRO A 119 25.16 -4.59 21.09
C PRO A 119 24.39 -3.51 21.85
N LYS A 120 24.43 -3.57 23.18
CA LYS A 120 23.83 -2.57 24.05
C LYS A 120 24.76 -1.35 24.05
N VAL A 121 24.46 -0.35 23.22
CA VAL A 121 25.18 0.93 23.26
C VAL A 121 24.70 1.70 24.48
N THR A 122 25.46 1.62 25.57
CA THR A 122 25.33 2.53 26.70
C THR A 122 26.04 3.84 26.37
N ALA A 123 25.27 4.89 26.09
CA ALA A 123 25.78 6.25 26.06
C ALA A 123 25.99 6.73 27.50
N THR A 124 27.24 6.86 27.92
CA THR A 124 27.59 7.56 29.16
C THR A 124 27.59 9.06 28.88
N ALA A 125 26.69 9.80 29.54
CA ALA A 125 26.67 11.26 29.45
C ALA A 125 27.90 11.85 30.16
N PRO A 126 28.53 12.91 29.61
CA PRO A 126 29.62 13.60 30.29
C PRO A 126 29.11 14.35 31.54
N PRO A 127 29.94 14.49 32.59
CA PRO A 127 29.55 15.19 33.82
C PRO A 127 29.28 16.67 33.56
N ALA A 128 28.26 17.19 34.25
CA ALA A 128 27.83 18.58 34.11
C ALA A 128 28.90 19.57 34.62
N PRO A 129 29.04 20.75 33.98
CA PRO A 129 29.96 21.78 34.44
C PRO A 129 29.51 22.35 35.80
N PRO A 130 30.45 22.80 36.65
CA PRO A 130 30.13 23.38 37.94
C PRO A 130 29.33 24.68 37.77
N GLY A 131 28.23 24.79 38.51
CA GLY A 131 27.39 25.99 38.54
C GLY A 131 28.11 27.22 39.13
N PRO A 132 27.58 28.44 38.90
CA PRO A 132 28.24 29.66 39.34
C PRO A 132 28.31 29.73 40.87
N ARG A 133 29.52 30.00 41.39
CA ARG A 133 29.70 30.30 42.82
C ARG A 133 28.99 31.61 43.16
N ALA A 134 28.02 31.55 44.06
CA ALA A 134 27.43 32.73 44.69
C ALA A 134 28.52 33.49 45.48
N GLY A 135 29.09 34.51 44.87
CA GLY A 135 30.00 35.45 45.51
C GLY A 135 29.21 36.41 46.40
N ALA A 136 29.59 36.45 47.68
CA ALA A 136 29.02 37.31 48.71
C ALA A 136 29.01 38.79 48.29
N VAL A 137 27.86 39.44 48.47
CA VAL A 137 27.71 40.89 48.35
C VAL A 137 28.40 41.54 49.56
N GLN A 138 29.57 42.13 49.34
CA GLN A 138 30.20 43.02 50.31
C GLN A 138 29.57 44.40 50.25
N ALA A 139 29.13 44.86 51.42
CA ALA A 139 28.60 46.20 51.67
C ALA A 139 29.66 47.28 51.44
N ARG A 140 29.25 48.41 50.85
CA ARG A 140 29.84 49.73 51.13
C ARG A 140 28.77 50.83 51.14
N ARG A 141 28.67 51.49 52.30
CA ARG A 141 28.17 52.86 52.56
C ARG A 141 29.19 53.89 51.99
N PRO A 142 28.92 55.21 51.91
CA PRO A 142 27.84 56.01 52.54
C PRO A 142 26.68 56.37 51.61
#